data_AF-A0A8H6WJX6-F1
#
_entry.id   AF-A0A8H6WJX6-F1
#
_cell.length_a   1.000
_cell.length_b   1.000
_cell.length_c   1.000
_cell.angle_alpha   90.00
_cell.angle_beta   90.00
_cell.angle_gamma   90.00
#
_symmetry.space_group_name_H-M   'P 1'
#
loop_
_entity.id
_entity.type
_entity.pdbx_description
1 polymer ?
#
loop_
_entity_poly.entity_id
_entity_poly.type
_entity_poly.pdbx_seq_one_letter_code
_entity_poly.pdbx_strand_id
1 'polypeptide(L)' 'MLRDGESAPLQPIYKTDGTVADKFPSTLKELFEMDVSTSQELMREYELSECSASRERNLNRLMQFFNVKYQLAGAVGS' A
#
# COMPACT_ATOMS: atom_id res chain seq x y z
N MET A 1 -22.68 -8.27 -3.37
CA MET A 1 -21.96 -8.03 -4.65
C MET A 1 -20.49 -7.87 -4.29
N LEU A 2 -19.73 -8.97 -4.37
CA LEU A 2 -18.29 -8.95 -4.08
C LEU A 2 -17.59 -8.25 -5.25
N ARG A 3 -16.80 -7.21 -4.95
CA ARG A 3 -16.17 -6.35 -5.94
C ARG A 3 -14.99 -7.12 -6.57
N ASP A 4 -15.13 -7.48 -7.84
CA ASP A 4 -14.14 -8.20 -8.66
C ASP A 4 -12.73 -7.55 -8.70
N GLY A 5 -12.55 -6.34 -8.16
CA GLY A 5 -11.27 -5.63 -8.11
C GLY A 5 -10.36 -5.96 -6.92
N GLU A 6 -10.82 -6.66 -5.88
CA GLU A 6 -10.02 -6.90 -4.67
C GLU A 6 -8.91 -7.95 -4.87
N SER A 7 -9.12 -8.88 -5.80
CA SER A 7 -8.15 -9.91 -6.19
C SER A 7 -7.25 -9.47 -7.36
N ALA A 8 -7.36 -8.22 -7.81
CA ALA A 8 -6.51 -7.73 -8.89
C ALA A 8 -5.04 -7.75 -8.42
N PRO A 9 -4.14 -8.41 -9.18
CA PRO A 9 -2.74 -8.50 -8.82
C PRO A 9 -2.08 -7.12 -8.91
N LEU A 10 -1.31 -6.77 -7.88
CA LEU A 10 -0.50 -5.57 -7.91
C LEU A 10 0.74 -5.79 -8.79
N GLN A 11 1.10 -4.77 -9.55
CA GLN A 11 2.36 -4.80 -10.30
C GLN A 11 3.52 -4.71 -9.30
N PRO A 12 4.49 -5.63 -9.32
CA PRO A 12 5.61 -5.60 -8.40
C PRO A 12 6.43 -4.34 -8.64
N ILE A 13 6.70 -3.60 -7.56
CA ILE A 13 7.58 -2.44 -7.59
C ILE A 13 8.96 -2.89 -7.11
N TYR A 14 9.96 -2.68 -7.95
CA TYR A 14 11.33 -3.02 -7.63
C TYR A 14 11.97 -1.87 -6.84
N LYS A 15 12.68 -2.22 -5.77
CA LYS A 15 13.56 -1.32 -5.02
C LYS A 15 14.72 -0.86 -5.91
N THR A 16 15.47 0.12 -5.44
CA THR A 16 16.69 0.64 -6.12
C THR A 16 17.74 -0.45 -6.35
N ASP A 17 17.77 -1.46 -5.48
CA ASP A 17 18.60 -2.67 -5.57
C ASP A 17 18.10 -3.70 -6.61
N GLY A 18 16.92 -3.50 -7.21
CA GLY A 18 16.32 -4.43 -8.17
C GLY A 18 15.58 -5.60 -7.54
N THR A 19 15.46 -5.64 -6.21
CA THR A 19 14.66 -6.62 -5.45
C THR A 19 13.29 -6.05 -5.07
N VAL A 20 12.28 -6.91 -4.87
CA VAL A 20 10.96 -6.50 -4.35
C VAL A 20 10.99 -6.62 -2.82
N ALA A 21 10.24 -5.78 -2.11
CA ALA A 21 10.07 -5.92 -0.67
C ALA A 21 9.49 -7.30 -0.33
N ASP A 22 10.02 -7.98 0.69
CA ASP A 22 9.60 -9.34 1.07
C ASP A 22 8.11 -9.39 1.46
N LYS A 23 7.64 -8.30 2.09
CA LYS A 23 6.24 -8.14 2.49
C LYS A 23 5.38 -7.43 1.44
N PHE A 24 5.83 -7.36 0.19
CA PHE A 24 5.04 -6.71 -0.85
C PHE A 24 3.70 -7.43 -1.06
N PRO A 25 2.56 -6.71 -0.99
CA PRO A 25 1.26 -7.32 -1.14
C PRO A 25 1.05 -7.77 -2.60
N SER A 26 0.62 -9.01 -2.81
CA SER A 26 0.40 -9.52 -4.17
C SER A 26 -0.91 -9.02 -4.76
N THR A 27 -1.86 -8.61 -3.91
CA THR A 27 -3.20 -8.15 -4.31
C THR A 27 -3.60 -6.86 -3.59
N LEU A 28 -4.58 -6.13 -4.16
CA LEU A 28 -5.17 -4.97 -3.49
C LEU A 28 -5.76 -5.33 -2.13
N LYS A 29 -6.38 -6.51 -2.00
CA LYS A 29 -6.89 -7.01 -0.71
C LYS A 29 -5.80 -7.09 0.35
N GLU A 30 -4.67 -7.72 0.04
CA GLU A 30 -3.54 -7.82 0.98
C GLU A 30 -2.95 -6.45 1.33
N LEU A 31 -2.96 -5.50 0.39
CA LEU A 31 -2.57 -4.13 0.68
C LEU A 31 -3.53 -3.46 1.69
N PHE A 32 -4.85 -3.67 1.57
CA PHE A 32 -5.84 -3.09 2.50
C PHE A 32 -5.88 -3.78 3.86
N GLU A 33 -5.58 -5.09 3.92
CA GLU A 33 -5.51 -5.87 5.17
C GLU A 33 -4.19 -5.69 5.93
N MET A 34 -3.24 -4.97 5.36
CA MET A 34 -1.92 -4.76 5.94
C MET A 34 -1.93 -3.94 7.22
N ASP A 35 -1.24 -4.44 8.25
CA ASP A 35 -1.06 -3.73 9.51
C ASP A 35 -0.15 -2.50 9.40
N VAL A 36 -0.27 -1.60 10.39
CA VAL A 36 0.55 -0.39 10.47
C VAL A 36 2.05 -0.70 10.48
N SER A 37 2.47 -1.74 11.22
CA SER A 37 3.87 -2.16 11.30
C SER A 37 4.42 -2.61 9.94
N THR A 38 3.68 -3.47 9.24
CA THR A 38 4.03 -3.94 7.90
C THR A 38 4.06 -2.81 6.89
N SER A 39 3.08 -1.90 6.93
CA SER A 39 3.05 -0.73 6.04
C SER A 39 4.24 0.21 6.29
N GLN A 40 4.66 0.40 7.54
CA GLN A 40 5.84 1.21 7.88
C GLN A 40 7.14 0.56 7.44
N GLU A 41 7.25 -0.77 7.58
CA GLU A 41 8.43 -1.50 7.11
C GLU A 41 8.58 -1.42 5.59
N LEU A 42 7.49 -1.61 4.85
CA LEU A 42 7.45 -1.40 3.39
C LEU A 42 7.82 0.03 3.01
N MET A 43 7.26 1.03 3.67
CA MET A 43 7.61 2.43 3.41
C MET A 43 9.10 2.69 3.66
N ARG A 44 9.70 2.06 4.68
CA ARG A 44 11.16 2.15 4.93
C ARG A 44 11.98 1.42 3.86
N GLU A 45 11.56 0.22 3.44
CA GLU A 45 12.22 -0.54 2.38
C GLU A 45 12.21 0.19 1.04
N TYR A 46 11.13 0.91 0.73
CA TYR A 46 11.01 1.74 -0.47
C TYR A 46 11.53 3.18 -0.27
N GLU A 47 12.20 3.46 0.85
CA GLU A 47 12.77 4.77 1.19
C GLU A 47 11.75 5.93 1.08
N LEU A 48 10.47 5.63 1.33
CA LEU A 48 9.39 6.61 1.32
C LEU A 48 9.50 7.50 2.55
N SER A 49 9.73 8.78 2.32
CA SER A 49 9.61 9.79 3.35
C SER A 49 8.15 9.87 3.84
N GLU A 50 7.94 10.17 5.13
CA GLU A 50 6.62 10.37 5.77
C GLU A 50 5.89 9.10 6.28
N CYS A 51 6.60 8.14 6.87
CA CYS A 51 5.96 7.11 7.70
C CYS A 51 5.12 7.75 8.82
N SER A 52 3.82 7.49 8.82
CA SER A 52 2.88 7.96 9.83
C SER A 52 2.53 6.85 10.83
N ALA A 53 2.02 7.24 12.00
CA ALA A 53 1.39 6.31 12.94
C ALA A 53 0.02 5.82 12.45
N SER A 54 -0.59 6.51 11.47
CA SER A 54 -1.87 6.11 10.89
C SER A 54 -1.68 5.14 9.73
N ARG A 55 -2.20 3.92 9.86
CA ARG A 55 -2.25 2.91 8.78
C ARG A 55 -2.80 3.50 7.48
N GLU A 56 -3.91 4.23 7.55
CA GLU A 56 -4.57 4.81 6.38
C GLU A 56 -3.68 5.80 5.62
N ARG A 57 -2.86 6.59 6.33
CA ARG A 57 -1.91 7.51 5.68
C ARG A 57 -0.80 6.74 4.98
N ASN A 58 -0.24 5.72 5.63
CA ASN A 58 0.81 4.89 5.06
C ASN A 58 0.32 4.14 3.81
N LEU A 59 -0.87 3.54 3.89
CA LEU A 59 -1.50 2.84 2.78
C LEU A 59 -1.81 3.78 1.62
N ASN A 60 -2.38 4.97 1.87
CA ASN A 60 -2.60 5.96 0.81
C ASN A 60 -1.29 6.35 0.11
N ARG A 61 -0.19 6.48 0.86
CA ARG A 61 1.12 6.80 0.30
C ARG A 61 1.68 5.65 -0.54
N LEU A 62 1.58 4.41 -0.05
CA LEU A 62 1.95 3.21 -0.78
C LEU A 62 1.10 3.05 -2.05
N MET A 63 -0.21 3.28 -1.99
CA MET A 63 -1.10 3.26 -3.16
C MET A 63 -0.67 4.28 -4.21
N GLN A 64 -0.37 5.52 -3.81
CA GLN A 64 0.16 6.52 -4.73
C GLN A 64 1.50 6.10 -5.33
N PHE A 65 2.40 5.54 -4.52
CA PHE A 65 3.70 5.07 -4.97
C PHE A 65 3.59 3.90 -5.96
N PHE A 66 2.67 2.97 -5.73
CA PHE A 66 2.37 1.85 -6.61
C PHE A 66 1.58 2.27 -7.87
N ASN A 67 1.34 3.57 -8.05
CA ASN A 67 0.51 4.14 -9.12
C ASN A 67 -0.92 3.57 -9.15
N VAL A 68 -1.41 3.11 -8.00
CA VAL A 68 -2.76 2.60 -7.81
C VAL A 68 -3.68 3.82 -7.72
N LYS A 69 -4.53 4.02 -8.74
CA LYS A 69 -5.53 5.10 -8.78
C LYS A 69 -6.75 4.82 -7.89
N TYR A 70 -6.51 4.40 -6.65
CA TYR A 70 -7.52 4.27 -5.61
C TYR A 70 -7.05 5.05 -4.38
N GLN A 71 -7.76 6.11 -4.03
CA GLN A 71 -7.54 6.79 -2.75
C GLN A 71 -8.49 6.19 -1.71
N LEU A 72 -7.94 5.79 -0.57
CA LEU A 72 -8.73 5.47 0.60
C LEU A 72 -9.21 6.80 1.19
N ALA A 73 -10.33 7.29 0.65
CA ALA A 73 -11.01 8.46 1.18
C ALA A 73 -11.53 8.09 2.58
N GLY A 74 -10.80 8.49 3.62
CA GLY A 74 -11.34 8.55 4.97
C GLY A 74 -12.63 9.34 4.89
N ALA A 75 -13.72 8.77 5.41
CA ALA A 75 -15.04 9.39 5.35
C ALA A 75 -14.94 10.84 5.86
N VAL A 76 -14.94 11.79 4.93
CA VAL A 76 -15.21 13.19 5.24
C VAL A 76 -16.70 13.22 5.54
N GLY A 77 -17.01 13.06 6.82
CA GLY A 77 -18.32 13.35 7.37
C GLY A 77 -18.69 14.79 7.01
N SER A 78 -19.90 14.93 6.51
CA SER A 78 -20.55 16.14 6.00
C SER A 78 -20.72 17.23 7.06
#